data_AF-K0EZI9-F1
#
_entry.id   AF-K0EZI9-F1
#
_cell.length_a   1.000
_cell.length_b   1.000
_cell.length_c   1.000
_cell.angle_alpha   90.00
_cell.angle_beta   90.00
_cell.angle_gamma   90.00
#
_symmetry.space_group_name_H-M   'P 1'
#
loop_
_entity.id
_entity.type
_entity.pdbx_description
1 polymer ?
#
loop_
_entity_poly.entity_id
_entity_poly.type
_entity_poly.pdbx_seq_one_letter_code
_entity_poly.pdbx_strand_id
1 'polypeptide(L)'
;MTELSIDTPLSLTAIRDLVTREEVDNEQVLHLTANETVLSPFAQNVLSTKLANRYLLEHLDMRLDSPSRLNNFLYRGLNRVNAIEQSATQVCRELFGAEYTEFRCLSGLHAMQTTFAALSQPGDKIMRISTKDGGHFLTELMCRSFGRRSTTYAFRDLCTIDIERTREIFERERPSLLYIDAMNYLFPFPLRELKQICGDVPLIFDASHTLGLIAGGQFQDPLAEGADILQANTHKTFFGPQKGLILGKSRSLMERITYTLSNGMVSSQHTASTLALFIALHEMYEDGREYAARVIENARHLAGLLNERGIPVLAADRGFTQNHMFFIDTRPLGAGPMLAKKLLDANISVNRSIAFEHIDTLRLGVQEITRRGYSGADLERIAGWIEHLLLRDANPESVARDVATFVVGRQNIRYCGKSAGPRRAPRGKPSPATPARPRWVNISLTKADNRCAPETVEAVRTLGAAAAVFEHQTDSAGNISVRTNGHTFVSASGSYLKDLASHDFVELVDFADWTLRCEGAGPPSAESYMHYLVRTSVDARYIVHNHYIPGDEIADLDVLVIPPKEYGSVQLAEAVAKAAPRSHIIYIRRHGLVFWSDTLEECTALMAQVASRRI
;
A
#
# COMPACT_ATOMS: atom_id res chain seq x y z
N MET A 1 26.30 -22.90 -19.15
CA MET A 1 26.08 -23.03 -17.70
C MET A 1 26.46 -24.45 -17.31
N THR A 2 27.51 -24.63 -16.52
CA THR A 2 27.73 -25.91 -15.83
C THR A 2 26.52 -26.15 -14.95
N GLU A 3 25.75 -27.22 -15.21
CA GLU A 3 24.70 -27.66 -14.31
C GLU A 3 25.34 -27.84 -12.93
N LEU A 4 25.07 -26.90 -12.02
CA LEU A 4 25.29 -27.13 -10.60
C LEU A 4 24.26 -28.20 -10.23
N SER A 5 24.64 -29.47 -10.39
CA SER A 5 23.90 -30.58 -9.80
C SER A 5 24.04 -30.43 -8.29
N ILE A 6 23.05 -29.81 -7.66
CA ILE A 6 23.01 -29.63 -6.21
C ILE A 6 22.29 -30.84 -5.62
N ASP A 7 23.02 -31.94 -5.47
CA ASP A 7 22.51 -33.15 -4.83
C ASP A 7 22.65 -33.12 -3.29
N THR A 8 23.39 -32.13 -2.75
CA THR A 8 23.59 -31.93 -1.31
C THR A 8 23.50 -30.46 -0.92
N PRO A 9 23.05 -30.12 0.31
CA PRO A 9 23.04 -28.75 0.79
C PRO A 9 24.42 -28.08 0.71
N LEU A 10 24.44 -26.84 0.23
CA LEU A 10 25.67 -26.06 0.09
C LEU A 10 26.21 -25.62 1.45
N SER A 11 27.54 -25.52 1.56
CA SER A 11 28.18 -24.85 2.69
C SER A 11 27.95 -23.33 2.64
N LEU A 12 28.07 -22.65 3.78
CA LEU A 12 27.99 -21.17 3.81
C LEU A 12 29.07 -20.50 2.93
N THR A 13 30.23 -21.14 2.76
CA THR A 13 31.27 -20.67 1.83
C THR A 13 30.81 -20.78 0.39
N ALA A 14 30.25 -21.93 -0.01
CA ALA A 14 29.73 -22.11 -1.37
C ALA A 14 28.59 -21.13 -1.68
N ILE A 15 27.73 -20.83 -0.70
CA ILE A 15 26.67 -19.82 -0.84
C ILE A 15 27.29 -18.43 -1.04
N ARG A 16 28.30 -18.05 -0.24
CA ARG A 16 29.00 -16.77 -0.41
C ARG A 16 29.60 -16.65 -1.81
N ASP A 17 30.28 -17.69 -2.28
CA ASP A 17 30.93 -17.69 -3.59
C ASP A 17 29.90 -17.58 -4.73
N LEU A 18 28.75 -18.25 -4.61
CA LEU A 18 27.66 -18.11 -5.57
C LEU A 18 27.08 -16.70 -5.60
N VAL A 19 26.82 -16.10 -4.43
CA VAL A 19 26.30 -14.72 -4.34
C VAL A 19 27.29 -13.74 -4.97
N THR A 20 28.58 -13.86 -4.65
CA THR A 20 29.61 -12.97 -5.23
C THR A 20 29.72 -13.13 -6.75
N ARG A 21 29.62 -14.36 -7.28
CA ARG A 21 29.62 -14.56 -8.75
C ARG A 21 28.39 -13.96 -9.41
N GLU A 22 27.21 -14.13 -8.81
CA GLU A 22 25.97 -13.53 -9.33
C GLU A 22 26.04 -12.00 -9.37
N GLU A 23 26.61 -11.36 -8.33
CA GLU A 23 26.82 -9.91 -8.33
C GLU A 23 27.79 -9.46 -9.45
N VAL A 24 28.90 -10.19 -9.63
CA VAL A 24 29.88 -9.90 -10.70
C VAL A 24 29.28 -10.09 -12.09
N ASP A 25 28.46 -11.12 -12.28
CA ASP A 25 27.75 -11.36 -13.55
C ASP A 25 26.73 -10.25 -13.80
N ASN A 26 25.94 -9.87 -12.79
CA ASN A 26 24.97 -8.78 -12.87
C ASN A 26 25.61 -7.43 -13.22
N GLU A 27 26.81 -7.13 -12.71
CA GLU A 27 27.55 -5.90 -13.04
C GLU A 27 27.98 -5.80 -14.52
N GLN A 28 27.98 -6.92 -15.25
CA GLN A 28 28.37 -6.99 -16.66
C GLN A 28 27.18 -6.93 -17.63
N VAL A 29 25.95 -6.98 -17.12
CA VAL A 29 24.73 -7.04 -17.93
C VAL A 29 24.20 -5.63 -18.22
N LEU A 30 23.91 -5.38 -19.50
CA LEU A 30 23.15 -4.21 -19.93
C LEU A 30 21.65 -4.49 -19.71
N HIS A 31 21.10 -3.93 -18.62
CA HIS A 31 19.68 -4.05 -18.30
C HIS A 31 18.82 -3.11 -19.16
N LEU A 32 18.15 -3.67 -20.16
CA LEU A 32 17.10 -3.03 -20.97
C LEU A 32 15.73 -3.67 -20.70
N THR A 33 15.53 -4.23 -19.51
CA THR A 33 14.23 -4.75 -19.06
C THR A 33 13.33 -3.58 -18.67
N ALA A 34 12.00 -3.70 -18.79
CA ALA A 34 11.07 -2.59 -18.52
C ALA A 34 10.44 -2.62 -17.10
N ASN A 35 10.82 -3.62 -16.29
CA ASN A 35 10.15 -4.01 -15.05
C ASN A 35 10.99 -3.85 -13.78
N GLU A 36 12.22 -3.33 -13.88
CA GLU A 36 13.12 -3.13 -12.74
C GLU A 36 14.04 -1.93 -12.97
N THR A 37 14.67 -1.42 -11.92
CA THR A 37 15.71 -0.39 -11.99
C THR A 37 16.54 -0.45 -10.72
N VAL A 38 17.59 0.37 -10.65
CA VAL A 38 18.54 0.42 -9.53
C VAL A 38 18.18 1.50 -8.53
N LEU A 39 18.47 1.24 -7.25
CA LEU A 39 18.38 2.20 -6.15
C LEU A 39 19.58 3.16 -6.13
N SER A 40 19.43 4.32 -5.49
CA SER A 40 20.59 5.13 -5.12
C SER A 40 21.44 4.44 -4.05
N PRO A 41 22.73 4.79 -3.93
CA PRO A 41 23.56 4.27 -2.85
C PRO A 41 22.99 4.54 -1.45
N PHE A 42 22.30 5.67 -1.25
CA PHE A 42 21.72 5.98 0.06
C PHE A 42 20.50 5.11 0.37
N ALA A 43 19.59 4.95 -0.59
CA ALA A 43 18.43 4.06 -0.45
C ALA A 43 18.85 2.59 -0.33
N GLN A 44 19.88 2.15 -1.07
CA GLN A 44 20.43 0.80 -0.94
C GLN A 44 21.02 0.57 0.46
N ASN A 45 21.81 1.51 0.97
CA ASN A 45 22.45 1.39 2.28
C ASN A 45 21.45 1.32 3.44
N VAL A 46 20.26 1.93 3.33
CA VAL A 46 19.29 1.88 4.43
C VAL A 46 18.72 0.47 4.64
N LEU A 47 18.70 -0.35 3.59
CA LEU A 47 18.19 -1.74 3.59
C LEU A 47 18.96 -2.64 4.58
N SER A 48 20.26 -2.40 4.77
CA SER A 48 21.12 -3.21 5.66
C SER A 48 21.31 -2.61 7.06
N THR A 49 20.62 -1.51 7.38
CA THR A 49 20.74 -0.89 8.71
C THR A 49 20.09 -1.74 9.81
N LYS A 50 20.44 -1.46 11.07
CA LYS A 50 19.81 -2.09 12.25
C LYS A 50 18.29 -1.85 12.34
N LEU A 51 17.73 -0.91 11.56
CA LEU A 51 16.29 -0.68 11.47
C LEU A 51 15.56 -1.76 10.68
N ALA A 52 16.25 -2.53 9.83
CA ALA A 52 15.67 -3.68 9.14
C ALA A 52 15.09 -4.72 10.12
N ASN A 53 15.67 -4.81 11.32
CA ASN A 53 15.26 -5.74 12.38
C ASN A 53 14.15 -5.19 13.29
N ARG A 54 13.45 -4.11 12.90
CA ARG A 54 12.47 -3.42 13.75
C ARG A 54 11.14 -3.28 13.01
N TYR A 55 10.04 -3.43 13.73
CA TYR A 55 8.70 -3.18 13.22
C TYR A 55 8.40 -1.68 13.14
N LEU A 56 7.76 -1.28 12.06
CA LEU A 56 7.04 -0.02 11.92
C LEU A 56 5.58 -0.40 11.68
N LEU A 57 4.78 -0.37 12.73
CA LEU A 57 3.38 -0.81 12.72
C LEU A 57 2.45 0.39 12.49
N GLU A 58 1.22 0.10 12.08
CA GLU A 58 0.13 1.06 11.85
C GLU A 58 0.34 2.04 10.67
N HIS A 59 -0.75 2.62 10.19
CA HIS A 59 -0.72 3.78 9.29
C HIS A 59 -0.22 5.03 10.06
N LEU A 60 0.45 5.99 9.40
CA LEU A 60 0.97 7.20 10.04
C LEU A 60 -0.08 7.89 10.93
N ASP A 61 -1.31 8.01 10.44
CA ASP A 61 -2.40 8.68 11.18
C ASP A 61 -2.85 7.94 12.44
N MET A 62 -2.56 6.64 12.56
CA MET A 62 -2.84 5.82 13.73
C MET A 62 -1.61 5.66 14.62
N ARG A 63 -0.41 6.05 14.13
CA ARG A 63 0.83 5.92 14.89
C ARG A 63 0.95 6.99 15.94
N LEU A 64 1.31 6.55 17.12
CA LEU A 64 1.50 7.37 18.29
C LEU A 64 2.99 7.45 18.64
N ASP A 65 3.39 8.49 19.37
CA ASP A 65 4.75 8.60 19.87
C ASP A 65 5.12 7.41 20.75
N SER A 66 6.39 6.99 20.74
CA SER A 66 6.89 5.93 21.61
C SER A 66 6.67 6.24 23.11
N PRO A 67 6.22 5.28 23.94
CA PRO A 67 5.74 3.95 23.54
C PRO A 67 4.42 4.05 22.77
N SER A 68 4.33 3.32 21.66
CA SER A 68 3.16 3.25 20.80
C SER A 68 2.29 2.07 21.25
N ARG A 69 1.00 2.13 20.92
CA ARG A 69 0.03 1.08 21.24
C ARG A 69 -0.71 0.65 19.98
N LEU A 70 -0.89 -0.65 19.82
CA LEU A 70 -1.75 -1.28 18.83
C LEU A 70 -2.62 -2.30 19.56
N ASN A 71 -3.91 -2.03 19.73
CA ASN A 71 -4.79 -2.79 20.63
C ASN A 71 -4.14 -2.95 22.03
N ASN A 72 -4.01 -4.18 22.52
CA ASN A 72 -3.36 -4.48 23.79
C ASN A 72 -1.82 -4.57 23.71
N PHE A 73 -1.23 -4.34 22.53
CA PHE A 73 0.21 -4.44 22.30
C PHE A 73 0.89 -3.08 22.48
N LEU A 74 1.70 -2.94 23.54
CA LEU A 74 2.60 -1.80 23.74
C LEU A 74 3.97 -2.09 23.12
N TYR A 75 4.48 -1.17 22.31
CA TYR A 75 5.76 -1.34 21.63
C TYR A 75 6.52 -0.02 21.51
N ARG A 76 7.81 -0.13 21.16
CA ARG A 76 8.65 1.05 20.92
C ARG A 76 8.31 1.66 19.55
N GLY A 77 7.79 2.88 19.55
CA GLY A 77 7.57 3.68 18.34
C GLY A 77 8.88 4.15 17.70
N LEU A 78 8.83 4.44 16.39
CA LEU A 78 9.95 4.99 15.63
C LEU A 78 9.69 6.45 15.25
N ASN A 79 9.61 7.35 16.24
CA ASN A 79 9.14 8.75 16.02
C ASN A 79 9.90 9.49 14.91
N ARG A 80 11.21 9.24 14.74
CA ARG A 80 12.00 9.83 13.64
C ARG A 80 11.62 9.28 12.27
N VAL A 81 11.22 8.01 12.19
CA VAL A 81 10.70 7.40 10.97
C VAL A 81 9.32 7.95 10.66
N ASN A 82 8.47 8.21 11.67
CA ASN A 82 7.18 8.87 11.48
C ASN A 82 7.35 10.28 10.86
N ALA A 83 8.34 11.06 11.30
CA ALA A 83 8.63 12.36 10.70
C ALA A 83 9.07 12.25 9.22
N ILE A 84 9.86 11.23 8.89
CA ILE A 84 10.25 10.96 7.49
C ILE A 84 9.03 10.55 6.66
N GLU A 85 8.13 9.72 7.18
CA GLU A 85 6.90 9.32 6.50
C GLU A 85 5.93 10.48 6.29
N GLN A 86 5.82 11.38 7.28
CA GLN A 86 5.03 12.60 7.14
C GLN A 86 5.58 13.48 6.00
N SER A 87 6.91 13.62 5.91
CA SER A 87 7.56 14.31 4.80
C SER A 87 7.32 13.59 3.46
N ALA A 88 7.43 12.26 3.42
CA ALA A 88 7.16 11.45 2.23
C ALA A 88 5.69 11.60 1.76
N THR A 89 4.74 11.72 2.69
CA THR A 89 3.33 11.99 2.38
C THR A 89 3.18 13.36 1.71
N GLN A 90 3.87 14.39 2.21
CA GLN A 90 3.87 15.71 1.56
C GLN A 90 4.51 15.65 0.18
N VAL A 91 5.61 14.90 0.01
CA VAL A 91 6.22 14.68 -1.31
C VAL A 91 5.24 14.03 -2.28
N CYS A 92 4.49 13.01 -1.87
CA CYS A 92 3.45 12.40 -2.72
C CYS A 92 2.35 13.39 -3.12
N ARG A 93 2.00 14.33 -2.23
CA ARG A 93 1.04 15.41 -2.55
C ARG A 93 1.59 16.34 -3.64
N GLU A 94 2.84 16.75 -3.54
CA GLU A 94 3.47 17.62 -4.55
C GLU A 94 3.68 16.91 -5.89
N LEU A 95 4.08 15.64 -5.87
CA LEU A 95 4.39 14.87 -7.09
C LEU A 95 3.16 14.40 -7.86
N PHE A 96 2.07 14.05 -7.17
CA PHE A 96 0.92 13.36 -7.77
C PHE A 96 -0.42 14.06 -7.52
N GLY A 97 -0.44 15.16 -6.75
CA GLY A 97 -1.69 15.80 -6.34
C GLY A 97 -2.56 14.93 -5.42
N ALA A 98 -1.96 13.95 -4.74
CA ALA A 98 -2.67 13.04 -3.83
C ALA A 98 -2.92 13.70 -2.46
N GLU A 99 -4.11 13.51 -1.88
CA GLU A 99 -4.40 13.98 -0.52
C GLU A 99 -3.99 12.97 0.55
N TYR A 100 -4.14 11.68 0.24
CA TYR A 100 -3.87 10.54 1.12
C TYR A 100 -2.89 9.57 0.46
N THR A 101 -2.12 8.86 1.28
CA THR A 101 -1.07 7.94 0.81
C THR A 101 -0.96 6.74 1.71
N GLU A 102 -0.79 5.56 1.12
CA GLU A 102 -0.57 4.30 1.82
C GLU A 102 0.73 3.64 1.35
N PHE A 103 1.73 3.59 2.24
CA PHE A 103 3.07 3.07 1.99
C PHE A 103 3.29 1.62 2.41
N ARG A 104 2.31 1.02 3.12
CA ARG A 104 2.50 -0.28 3.77
C ARG A 104 2.43 -1.46 2.80
N CYS A 105 1.94 -1.26 1.57
CA CYS A 105 1.90 -2.30 0.55
C CYS A 105 3.30 -2.85 0.24
N LEU A 106 3.41 -4.19 0.16
CA LEU A 106 4.68 -4.89 -0.01
C LEU A 106 5.08 -5.10 -1.47
N SER A 107 4.14 -4.94 -2.40
CA SER A 107 4.33 -5.01 -3.86
C SER A 107 3.13 -4.36 -4.55
N GLY A 108 3.21 -4.14 -5.87
CA GLY A 108 2.04 -3.70 -6.65
C GLY A 108 0.90 -4.73 -6.66
N LEU A 109 1.20 -6.03 -6.56
CA LEU A 109 0.18 -7.06 -6.39
C LEU A 109 -0.51 -6.96 -5.03
N HIS A 110 0.23 -6.65 -3.97
CA HIS A 110 -0.37 -6.38 -2.66
C HIS A 110 -1.27 -5.13 -2.71
N ALA A 111 -0.88 -4.09 -3.46
CA ALA A 111 -1.76 -2.95 -3.69
C ALA A 111 -3.07 -3.36 -4.42
N MET A 112 -2.97 -4.15 -5.49
CA MET A 112 -4.12 -4.71 -6.21
C MET A 112 -5.04 -5.56 -5.31
N GLN A 113 -4.47 -6.44 -4.48
CA GLN A 113 -5.23 -7.25 -3.53
C GLN A 113 -6.00 -6.36 -2.54
N THR A 114 -5.33 -5.32 -2.02
CA THR A 114 -5.91 -4.40 -1.05
C THR A 114 -7.07 -3.62 -1.66
N THR A 115 -6.91 -3.08 -2.87
CA THR A 115 -7.97 -2.31 -3.53
C THR A 115 -9.14 -3.19 -3.96
N PHE A 116 -8.89 -4.42 -4.41
CA PHE A 116 -9.97 -5.38 -4.73
C PHE A 116 -10.77 -5.74 -3.48
N ALA A 117 -10.07 -6.04 -2.37
CA ALA A 117 -10.70 -6.35 -1.09
C ALA A 117 -11.49 -5.16 -0.52
N ALA A 118 -10.94 -3.95 -0.63
CA ALA A 118 -11.54 -2.75 -0.05
C ALA A 118 -12.70 -2.19 -0.87
N LEU A 119 -12.64 -2.30 -2.20
CA LEU A 119 -13.49 -1.53 -3.13
C LEU A 119 -14.45 -2.38 -3.97
N SER A 120 -14.46 -3.70 -3.83
CA SER A 120 -15.42 -4.59 -4.50
C SER A 120 -15.91 -5.69 -3.56
N GLN A 121 -16.97 -6.42 -3.93
CA GLN A 121 -17.53 -7.56 -3.21
C GLN A 121 -17.58 -8.84 -4.08
N PRO A 122 -17.65 -10.06 -3.51
CA PRO A 122 -17.79 -11.27 -4.31
C PRO A 122 -19.01 -11.19 -5.24
N GLY A 123 -18.86 -11.61 -6.49
CA GLY A 123 -19.91 -11.52 -7.52
C GLY A 123 -19.88 -10.23 -8.36
N ASP A 124 -19.21 -9.18 -7.87
CA ASP A 124 -18.99 -7.93 -8.61
C ASP A 124 -18.28 -8.18 -9.94
N LYS A 125 -18.48 -7.27 -10.89
CA LYS A 125 -17.73 -7.23 -12.15
C LYS A 125 -16.70 -6.11 -12.11
N ILE A 126 -15.45 -6.44 -12.42
CA ILE A 126 -14.35 -5.48 -12.56
C ILE A 126 -14.06 -5.27 -14.05
N MET A 127 -14.06 -4.02 -14.52
CA MET A 127 -13.66 -3.69 -15.89
C MET A 127 -12.15 -3.50 -15.96
N ARG A 128 -11.46 -4.32 -16.76
CA ARG A 128 -10.00 -4.36 -16.86
C ARG A 128 -9.50 -4.31 -18.30
N ILE A 129 -8.22 -4.05 -18.51
CA ILE A 129 -7.60 -4.19 -19.84
C ILE A 129 -7.37 -5.69 -20.10
N SER A 130 -7.77 -6.16 -21.28
CA SER A 130 -7.58 -7.56 -21.64
C SER A 130 -6.10 -7.87 -21.91
N THR A 131 -5.64 -9.10 -21.68
CA THR A 131 -4.23 -9.46 -21.89
C THR A 131 -3.81 -9.28 -23.35
N LYS A 132 -4.71 -9.56 -24.32
CA LYS A 132 -4.44 -9.35 -25.76
C LYS A 132 -4.24 -7.87 -26.10
N ASP A 133 -4.82 -6.97 -25.31
CA ASP A 133 -4.72 -5.52 -25.46
C ASP A 133 -3.61 -4.92 -24.58
N GLY A 134 -2.77 -5.76 -23.96
CA GLY A 134 -1.62 -5.35 -23.15
C GLY A 134 -1.86 -5.28 -21.63
N GLY A 135 -3.05 -5.67 -21.18
CA GLY A 135 -3.41 -5.77 -19.77
C GLY A 135 -2.54 -6.75 -19.00
N HIS A 136 -2.32 -6.52 -17.70
CA HIS A 136 -1.53 -7.43 -16.88
C HIS A 136 -2.21 -8.80 -16.73
N PHE A 137 -1.47 -9.88 -16.94
CA PHE A 137 -2.00 -11.25 -16.93
C PHE A 137 -2.55 -11.70 -15.56
N LEU A 138 -2.18 -11.02 -14.46
CA LEU A 138 -2.61 -11.35 -13.11
C LEU A 138 -3.92 -10.66 -12.73
N THR A 139 -4.36 -9.62 -13.44
CA THR A 139 -5.57 -8.88 -13.08
C THR A 139 -6.81 -9.77 -13.17
N GLU A 140 -6.92 -10.60 -14.22
CA GLU A 140 -8.02 -11.57 -14.35
C GLU A 140 -7.95 -12.67 -13.29
N LEU A 141 -6.75 -13.19 -13.04
CA LEU A 141 -6.54 -14.17 -11.98
C LEU A 141 -6.93 -13.58 -10.63
N MET A 142 -6.61 -12.32 -10.37
CA MET A 142 -6.97 -11.62 -9.14
C MET A 142 -8.48 -11.46 -9.00
N CYS A 143 -9.18 -11.11 -10.09
CA CYS A 143 -10.65 -11.07 -10.08
C CYS A 143 -11.19 -12.42 -9.61
N ARG A 144 -10.75 -13.52 -10.22
CA ARG A 144 -11.20 -14.87 -9.88
C ARG A 144 -10.83 -15.31 -8.47
N SER A 145 -9.61 -15.02 -8.02
CA SER A 145 -9.12 -15.37 -6.68
C SER A 145 -9.91 -14.68 -5.57
N PHE A 146 -10.42 -13.47 -5.84
CA PHE A 146 -11.34 -12.77 -4.95
C PHE A 146 -12.81 -13.13 -5.23
N GLY A 147 -13.15 -14.05 -6.12
CA GLY A 147 -14.56 -14.38 -6.43
C GLY A 147 -15.31 -13.25 -7.16
N ARG A 148 -14.59 -12.39 -7.88
CA ARG A 148 -15.12 -11.35 -8.78
C ARG A 148 -15.13 -11.86 -10.21
N ARG A 149 -16.06 -11.35 -11.01
CA ARG A 149 -16.09 -11.51 -12.46
C ARG A 149 -15.32 -10.37 -13.11
N SER A 150 -14.93 -10.52 -14.37
CA SER A 150 -14.29 -9.43 -15.13
C SER A 150 -15.03 -9.14 -16.43
N THR A 151 -15.04 -7.88 -16.82
CA THR A 151 -15.32 -7.41 -18.19
C THR A 151 -14.11 -6.64 -18.70
N THR A 152 -14.07 -6.30 -20.00
CA THR A 152 -12.91 -5.68 -20.63
C THR A 152 -13.23 -4.36 -21.31
N TYR A 153 -12.29 -3.41 -21.27
CA TYR A 153 -12.30 -2.24 -22.15
C TYR A 153 -12.24 -2.68 -23.62
N ALA A 154 -12.84 -1.89 -24.51
CA ALA A 154 -12.69 -2.08 -25.94
C ALA A 154 -11.50 -1.25 -26.46
N PHE A 155 -10.78 -1.79 -27.43
CA PHE A 155 -9.71 -1.11 -28.14
C PHE A 155 -10.04 -1.09 -29.64
N ARG A 156 -9.73 0.01 -30.30
CA ARG A 156 -9.89 0.15 -31.76
C ARG A 156 -8.59 -0.07 -32.53
N ASP A 157 -7.46 0.21 -31.89
CA ASP A 157 -6.11 0.09 -32.45
C ASP A 157 -5.07 -0.15 -31.33
N LEU A 158 -3.80 -0.29 -31.73
CA LEU A 158 -2.67 -0.51 -30.82
C LEU A 158 -2.61 0.59 -29.74
N CYS A 159 -2.89 0.20 -28.49
CA CYS A 159 -2.88 1.07 -27.31
C CYS A 159 -3.96 2.17 -27.25
N THR A 160 -5.00 2.14 -28.09
CA THR A 160 -6.06 3.17 -28.03
C THR A 160 -7.41 2.57 -27.64
N ILE A 161 -7.91 2.97 -26.48
CA ILE A 161 -9.24 2.61 -25.99
C ILE A 161 -10.30 3.20 -26.92
N ASP A 162 -11.27 2.37 -27.31
CA ASP A 162 -12.49 2.77 -28.00
C ASP A 162 -13.52 3.22 -26.94
N ILE A 163 -13.71 4.53 -26.82
CA ILE A 163 -14.57 5.15 -25.80
C ILE A 163 -16.04 4.74 -25.96
N GLU A 164 -16.58 4.78 -27.18
CA GLU A 164 -18.01 4.51 -27.39
C GLU A 164 -18.32 3.02 -27.20
N ARG A 165 -17.47 2.14 -27.75
CA ARG A 165 -17.65 0.70 -27.50
C ARG A 165 -17.43 0.34 -26.03
N THR A 166 -16.53 1.04 -25.34
CA THR A 166 -16.36 0.89 -23.88
C THR A 166 -17.59 1.35 -23.12
N ARG A 167 -18.23 2.46 -23.52
CA ARG A 167 -19.50 2.95 -22.95
C ARG A 167 -20.59 1.90 -23.06
N GLU A 168 -20.79 1.32 -24.24
CA GLU A 168 -21.77 0.24 -24.47
C GLU A 168 -21.51 -0.97 -23.57
N ILE A 169 -20.25 -1.38 -23.42
CA ILE A 169 -19.87 -2.48 -22.52
C ILE A 169 -20.14 -2.10 -21.06
N PHE A 170 -19.79 -0.89 -20.65
CA PHE A 170 -20.00 -0.41 -19.28
C PHE A 170 -21.51 -0.39 -18.93
N GLU A 171 -22.35 0.13 -19.82
CA GLU A 171 -23.80 0.20 -19.62
C GLU A 171 -24.46 -1.18 -19.59
N ARG A 172 -23.97 -2.12 -20.41
CA ARG A 172 -24.46 -3.50 -20.42
C ARG A 172 -23.99 -4.30 -19.21
N GLU A 173 -22.72 -4.20 -18.86
CA GLU A 173 -22.11 -5.06 -17.86
C GLU A 173 -22.24 -4.52 -16.45
N ARG A 174 -22.35 -3.20 -16.27
CA ARG A 174 -22.44 -2.51 -14.98
C ARG A 174 -21.33 -2.92 -13.99
N PRO A 175 -20.05 -2.71 -14.34
CA PRO A 175 -18.96 -3.02 -13.41
C PRO A 175 -19.00 -2.09 -12.19
N SER A 176 -18.61 -2.62 -11.02
CA SER A 176 -18.52 -1.85 -9.77
C SER A 176 -17.13 -1.25 -9.54
N LEU A 177 -16.16 -1.59 -10.40
CA LEU A 177 -14.80 -1.07 -10.35
C LEU A 177 -14.21 -1.01 -11.76
N LEU A 178 -13.63 0.15 -12.11
CA LEU A 178 -12.80 0.31 -13.29
C LEU A 178 -11.33 0.18 -12.89
N TYR A 179 -10.59 -0.67 -13.59
CA TYR A 179 -9.21 -1.00 -13.26
C TYR A 179 -8.31 -0.93 -14.50
N ILE A 180 -7.59 0.19 -14.65
CA ILE A 180 -6.65 0.43 -15.75
C ILE A 180 -5.28 -0.07 -15.31
N ASP A 181 -4.92 -1.29 -15.72
CA ASP A 181 -3.62 -1.92 -15.46
C ASP A 181 -3.12 -2.62 -16.72
N ALA A 182 -2.02 -2.08 -17.25
CA ALA A 182 -1.36 -2.58 -18.45
C ALA A 182 0.13 -2.81 -18.20
N MET A 183 0.61 -3.99 -18.60
CA MET A 183 2.03 -4.28 -18.65
C MET A 183 2.66 -3.91 -20.00
N ASN A 184 1.84 -3.77 -21.05
CA ASN A 184 2.24 -3.38 -22.39
C ASN A 184 1.34 -2.24 -22.88
N TYR A 185 1.88 -1.03 -22.93
CA TYR A 185 1.24 0.16 -23.49
C TYR A 185 2.31 1.19 -23.81
N LEU A 186 2.01 2.13 -24.71
CA LEU A 186 2.97 3.12 -25.19
C LEU A 186 2.52 4.57 -24.94
N PHE A 187 1.23 4.78 -24.73
CA PHE A 187 0.59 6.09 -24.76
C PHE A 187 -0.36 6.27 -23.57
N PRO A 188 -0.69 7.53 -23.22
CA PRO A 188 -1.70 7.85 -22.23
C PRO A 188 -3.07 7.22 -22.48
N PHE A 189 -3.78 6.93 -21.40
CA PHE A 189 -5.17 6.47 -21.40
C PHE A 189 -6.15 7.64 -21.24
N PRO A 190 -7.32 7.60 -21.90
CA PRO A 190 -8.33 8.67 -21.87
C PRO A 190 -9.17 8.66 -20.57
N LEU A 191 -8.54 9.00 -19.43
CA LEU A 191 -9.19 8.85 -18.12
C LEU A 191 -10.36 9.80 -17.89
N ARG A 192 -10.34 11.00 -18.48
CA ARG A 192 -11.45 11.97 -18.34
C ARG A 192 -12.72 11.42 -18.99
N GLU A 193 -12.58 10.86 -20.19
CA GLU A 193 -13.65 10.25 -20.95
C GLU A 193 -14.18 9.00 -20.24
N LEU A 194 -13.28 8.18 -19.67
CA LEU A 194 -13.67 7.00 -18.87
C LEU A 194 -14.42 7.41 -17.59
N LYS A 195 -13.97 8.47 -16.90
CA LYS A 195 -14.65 8.96 -15.69
C LYS A 195 -16.04 9.52 -16.00
N GLN A 196 -16.23 10.15 -17.15
CA GLN A 196 -17.56 10.56 -17.63
C GLN A 196 -18.49 9.38 -17.91
N ILE A 197 -17.96 8.22 -18.31
CA ILE A 197 -18.75 7.00 -18.49
C ILE A 197 -19.12 6.39 -17.14
N CYS A 198 -18.18 6.30 -16.20
CA CYS A 198 -18.36 5.51 -14.99
C CYS A 198 -19.03 6.24 -13.82
N GLY A 199 -19.03 7.58 -13.82
CA GLY A 199 -19.61 8.40 -12.75
C GLY A 199 -18.96 8.11 -11.40
N ASP A 200 -19.77 7.71 -10.43
CA ASP A 200 -19.33 7.44 -9.05
C ASP A 200 -18.65 6.07 -8.88
N VAL A 201 -18.68 5.21 -9.91
CA VAL A 201 -17.93 3.95 -9.88
C VAL A 201 -16.43 4.26 -9.77
N PRO A 202 -15.71 3.70 -8.77
CA PRO A 202 -14.30 4.01 -8.60
C PRO A 202 -13.46 3.58 -9.81
N LEU A 203 -12.54 4.47 -10.22
CA LEU A 203 -11.56 4.24 -11.26
C LEU A 203 -10.17 4.16 -10.63
N ILE A 204 -9.54 2.99 -10.74
CA ILE A 204 -8.17 2.75 -10.32
C ILE A 204 -7.25 2.78 -11.53
N PHE A 205 -6.18 3.57 -11.43
CA PHE A 205 -5.08 3.58 -12.38
C PHE A 205 -3.84 2.92 -11.78
N ASP A 206 -3.37 1.81 -12.35
CA ASP A 206 -2.10 1.19 -12.00
C ASP A 206 -0.95 1.82 -12.78
N ALA A 207 -0.26 2.73 -12.12
CA ALA A 207 0.88 3.46 -12.61
C ALA A 207 2.20 2.67 -12.50
N SER A 208 2.21 1.36 -12.22
CA SER A 208 3.46 0.62 -11.95
C SER A 208 4.58 0.88 -12.95
N HIS A 209 4.26 0.91 -14.24
CA HIS A 209 5.25 1.14 -15.30
C HIS A 209 5.59 2.63 -15.50
N THR A 210 4.70 3.56 -15.13
CA THR A 210 4.82 5.00 -15.45
C THR A 210 4.91 5.91 -14.23
N LEU A 211 4.95 5.37 -13.01
CA LEU A 211 4.94 6.15 -11.76
C LEU A 211 6.04 7.21 -11.72
N GLY A 212 7.26 6.88 -12.19
CA GLY A 212 8.35 7.86 -12.26
C GLY A 212 8.13 8.93 -13.34
N LEU A 213 7.47 8.59 -14.44
CA LEU A 213 7.15 9.55 -15.51
C LEU A 213 6.02 10.49 -15.11
N ILE A 214 5.03 9.97 -14.39
CA ILE A 214 3.93 10.76 -13.80
C ILE A 214 4.51 11.71 -12.74
N ALA A 215 5.36 11.21 -11.83
CA ALA A 215 6.04 12.04 -10.83
C ALA A 215 6.87 13.17 -11.47
N GLY A 216 7.53 12.91 -12.60
CA GLY A 216 8.30 13.90 -13.35
C GLY A 216 7.46 14.83 -14.23
N GLY A 217 6.13 14.66 -14.29
CA GLY A 217 5.24 15.46 -15.14
C GLY A 217 5.46 15.27 -16.63
N GLN A 218 5.88 14.07 -17.06
CA GLN A 218 6.17 13.73 -18.46
C GLN A 218 5.23 12.68 -19.05
N PHE A 219 4.22 12.27 -18.28
CA PHE A 219 3.13 11.41 -18.73
C PHE A 219 1.80 12.05 -18.34
N GLN A 220 0.69 11.32 -18.47
CA GLN A 220 -0.62 11.79 -18.02
C GLN A 220 -0.66 12.04 -16.49
N ASP A 221 -1.64 12.79 -16.01
CA ASP A 221 -1.87 13.02 -14.57
C ASP A 221 -3.16 12.30 -14.13
N PRO A 222 -3.09 11.03 -13.67
CA PRO A 222 -4.29 10.23 -13.48
C PRO A 222 -5.27 10.81 -12.46
N LEU A 223 -4.76 11.32 -11.34
CA LEU A 223 -5.61 11.86 -10.28
C LEU A 223 -6.23 13.20 -10.68
N ALA A 224 -5.59 14.01 -11.53
CA ALA A 224 -6.21 15.21 -12.09
C ALA A 224 -7.16 14.91 -13.27
N GLU A 225 -6.98 13.76 -13.93
CA GLU A 225 -7.79 13.33 -15.07
C GLU A 225 -9.00 12.47 -14.67
N GLY A 226 -9.18 12.16 -13.38
CA GLY A 226 -10.40 11.56 -12.85
C GLY A 226 -10.25 10.16 -12.26
N ALA A 227 -9.04 9.59 -12.22
CA ALA A 227 -8.79 8.40 -11.41
C ALA A 227 -9.02 8.73 -9.93
N ASP A 228 -9.76 7.87 -9.24
CA ASP A 228 -10.03 8.01 -7.81
C ASP A 228 -8.85 7.49 -6.98
N ILE A 229 -8.19 6.44 -7.49
CA ILE A 229 -7.03 5.79 -6.88
C ILE A 229 -5.92 5.66 -7.93
N LEU A 230 -4.70 6.02 -7.55
CA LEU A 230 -3.48 5.69 -8.27
C LEU A 230 -2.69 4.70 -7.42
N GLN A 231 -2.38 3.53 -7.97
CA GLN A 231 -1.51 2.56 -7.30
C GLN A 231 -0.33 2.17 -8.20
N ALA A 232 0.76 1.67 -7.63
CA ALA A 232 1.93 1.31 -8.41
C ALA A 232 2.94 0.44 -7.65
N ASN A 233 3.73 -0.31 -8.41
CA ASN A 233 5.07 -0.76 -8.02
C ASN A 233 6.05 0.43 -7.97
N THR A 234 6.94 0.45 -7.00
CA THR A 234 7.87 1.57 -6.77
C THR A 234 9.30 1.31 -7.29
N HIS A 235 9.48 0.43 -8.28
CA HIS A 235 10.80 -0.07 -8.70
C HIS A 235 10.89 -0.31 -10.22
N LYS A 236 10.19 0.49 -11.03
CA LYS A 236 10.26 0.46 -12.50
C LYS A 236 10.79 1.79 -13.03
N THR A 237 9.94 2.66 -13.54
CA THR A 237 10.33 4.07 -13.81
C THR A 237 10.48 4.86 -12.53
N PHE A 238 9.68 4.56 -11.51
CA PHE A 238 9.98 5.06 -10.18
C PHE A 238 11.10 4.22 -9.57
N PHE A 239 12.16 4.88 -9.13
CA PHE A 239 13.44 4.25 -8.84
C PHE A 239 13.68 3.98 -7.35
N GLY A 240 12.63 3.47 -6.71
CA GLY A 240 12.60 3.06 -5.31
C GLY A 240 12.76 1.54 -5.13
N PRO A 241 12.57 1.05 -3.89
CA PRO A 241 12.72 -0.36 -3.57
C PRO A 241 11.54 -1.16 -4.10
N GLN A 242 11.65 -2.49 -4.04
CA GLN A 242 10.53 -3.39 -4.34
C GLN A 242 9.42 -3.26 -3.28
N LYS A 243 8.46 -2.36 -3.52
CA LYS A 243 7.25 -2.11 -2.72
C LYS A 243 6.06 -1.74 -3.61
N GLY A 244 4.89 -1.60 -2.98
CA GLY A 244 3.70 -1.00 -3.55
C GLY A 244 3.37 0.35 -2.90
N LEU A 245 2.65 1.20 -3.63
CA LEU A 245 2.15 2.50 -3.19
C LEU A 245 0.68 2.63 -3.61
N ILE A 246 -0.18 3.18 -2.74
CA ILE A 246 -1.55 3.60 -3.10
C ILE A 246 -1.72 5.07 -2.73
N LEU A 247 -2.28 5.85 -3.67
CA LEU A 247 -2.55 7.28 -3.57
C LEU A 247 -4.01 7.55 -3.93
N GLY A 248 -4.62 8.55 -3.31
CA GLY A 248 -5.99 8.95 -3.63
C GLY A 248 -6.33 10.35 -3.13
N LYS A 249 -7.41 10.90 -3.68
CA LYS A 249 -8.01 12.18 -3.25
C LYS A 249 -9.24 11.98 -2.37
N SER A 250 -10.01 10.92 -2.61
CA SER A 250 -11.20 10.61 -1.81
C SER A 250 -10.81 10.06 -0.44
N ARG A 251 -11.26 10.75 0.62
CA ARG A 251 -11.11 10.28 2.00
C ARG A 251 -11.80 8.94 2.20
N SER A 252 -13.06 8.79 1.79
CA SER A 252 -13.87 7.60 2.07
C SER A 252 -13.27 6.34 1.43
N LEU A 253 -12.79 6.45 0.19
CA LEU A 253 -12.09 5.34 -0.47
C LEU A 253 -10.77 4.99 0.23
N MET A 254 -9.98 6.01 0.61
CA MET A 254 -8.68 5.79 1.24
C MET A 254 -8.81 5.25 2.66
N GLU A 255 -9.82 5.64 3.43
CA GLU A 255 -10.11 5.07 4.75
C GLU A 255 -10.52 3.59 4.64
N ARG A 256 -11.33 3.21 3.65
CA ARG A 256 -11.65 1.80 3.36
C ARG A 256 -10.40 0.98 3.01
N ILE A 257 -9.50 1.54 2.19
CA ILE A 257 -8.23 0.90 1.81
C ILE A 257 -7.32 0.73 3.03
N THR A 258 -7.07 1.81 3.78
CA THR A 258 -6.23 1.78 4.98
C THR A 258 -6.77 0.83 6.03
N TYR A 259 -8.10 0.79 6.22
CA TYR A 259 -8.78 -0.14 7.13
C TYR A 259 -8.58 -1.60 6.70
N THR A 260 -8.90 -1.91 5.44
CA THR A 260 -8.73 -3.26 4.87
C THR A 260 -7.28 -3.73 5.02
N LEU A 261 -6.33 -2.83 4.79
CA LEU A 261 -4.91 -3.13 4.91
C LEU A 261 -4.52 -3.45 6.36
N SER A 262 -4.95 -2.63 7.32
CA SER A 262 -4.70 -2.82 8.75
C SER A 262 -5.35 -4.10 9.33
N ASN A 263 -6.51 -4.51 8.80
CA ASN A 263 -7.31 -5.58 9.38
C ASN A 263 -7.03 -7.00 8.85
N GLY A 264 -6.02 -7.17 8.00
CA GLY A 264 -5.66 -8.53 7.59
C GLY A 264 -4.68 -8.68 6.44
N MET A 265 -4.27 -7.58 5.80
CA MET A 265 -3.39 -7.67 4.62
C MET A 265 -1.94 -7.31 4.95
N VAL A 266 -1.67 -6.48 5.97
CA VAL A 266 -0.30 -6.15 6.39
C VAL A 266 -0.10 -6.26 7.91
N SER A 267 0.88 -7.05 8.32
CA SER A 267 1.36 -7.10 9.71
C SER A 267 2.56 -6.18 9.94
N SER A 268 3.43 -6.05 8.93
CA SER A 268 4.62 -5.21 8.94
C SER A 268 4.93 -4.70 7.55
N GLN A 269 5.24 -3.41 7.45
CA GLN A 269 5.59 -2.78 6.18
C GLN A 269 7.06 -2.91 5.78
N HIS A 270 7.87 -3.63 6.56
CA HIS A 270 9.32 -3.79 6.36
C HIS A 270 10.08 -2.45 6.46
N THR A 271 10.31 -1.99 7.68
CA THR A 271 10.83 -0.65 8.01
C THR A 271 12.00 -0.16 7.14
N ALA A 272 13.02 -0.98 6.90
CA ALA A 272 14.16 -0.56 6.09
C ALA A 272 13.80 -0.37 4.61
N SER A 273 12.96 -1.25 4.05
CA SER A 273 12.44 -1.09 2.68
C SER A 273 11.51 0.12 2.58
N THR A 274 10.65 0.36 3.58
CA THR A 274 9.83 1.57 3.64
C THR A 274 10.68 2.85 3.73
N LEU A 275 11.77 2.85 4.51
CA LEU A 275 12.70 3.98 4.55
C LEU A 275 13.41 4.21 3.21
N ALA A 276 13.79 3.13 2.51
CA ALA A 276 14.37 3.24 1.16
C ALA A 276 13.37 3.88 0.18
N LEU A 277 12.08 3.57 0.31
CA LEU A 277 11.02 4.21 -0.47
C LEU A 277 10.91 5.70 -0.16
N PHE A 278 10.98 6.09 1.11
CA PHE A 278 10.94 7.50 1.48
C PHE A 278 12.13 8.28 0.93
N ILE A 279 13.33 7.70 0.94
CA ILE A 279 14.51 8.30 0.31
C ILE A 279 14.28 8.48 -1.19
N ALA A 280 13.85 7.42 -1.89
CA ALA A 280 13.59 7.46 -3.32
C ALA A 280 12.49 8.47 -3.71
N LEU A 281 11.48 8.69 -2.85
CA LEU A 281 10.48 9.74 -3.02
C LEU A 281 11.11 11.14 -3.00
N HIS A 282 12.02 11.40 -2.06
CA HIS A 282 12.69 12.71 -2.00
C HIS A 282 13.66 12.89 -3.17
N GLU A 283 14.35 11.84 -3.61
CA GLU A 283 15.17 11.87 -4.83
C GLU A 283 14.32 12.16 -6.08
N MET A 284 13.16 11.51 -6.21
CA MET A 284 12.20 11.76 -7.30
C MET A 284 11.63 13.18 -7.23
N TYR A 285 11.40 13.72 -6.03
CA TYR A 285 10.96 15.10 -5.86
C TYR A 285 11.98 16.13 -6.33
N GLU A 286 13.27 15.89 -6.07
CA GLU A 286 14.34 16.81 -6.48
C GLU A 286 14.67 16.69 -7.97
N ASP A 287 14.78 15.47 -8.48
CA ASP A 287 15.39 15.18 -9.79
C ASP A 287 14.41 14.61 -10.83
N GLY A 288 13.20 14.23 -10.40
CA GLY A 288 12.27 13.42 -11.19
C GLY A 288 11.83 14.06 -12.51
N ARG A 289 11.71 15.39 -12.56
CA ARG A 289 11.35 16.11 -13.79
C ARG A 289 12.39 15.92 -14.91
N GLU A 290 13.66 16.13 -14.58
CA GLU A 290 14.75 15.96 -15.55
C GLU A 290 14.90 14.48 -15.93
N TYR A 291 14.87 13.60 -14.93
CA TYR A 291 14.93 12.15 -15.14
C TYR A 291 13.85 11.66 -16.10
N ALA A 292 12.58 11.97 -15.84
CA ALA A 292 11.46 11.50 -16.66
C ALA A 292 11.56 11.98 -18.10
N ALA A 293 12.00 13.23 -18.32
CA ALA A 293 12.16 13.78 -19.66
C ALA A 293 13.25 13.03 -20.43
N ARG A 294 14.38 12.76 -19.76
CA ARG A 294 15.49 11.99 -20.32
C ARG A 294 15.10 10.55 -20.63
N VAL A 295 14.26 9.92 -19.80
CA VAL A 295 13.78 8.55 -20.04
C VAL A 295 12.99 8.47 -21.35
N ILE A 296 12.05 9.38 -21.59
CA ILE A 296 11.25 9.38 -22.83
C ILE A 296 12.12 9.73 -24.04
N GLU A 297 13.01 10.70 -23.90
CA GLU A 297 13.97 11.06 -24.96
C GLU A 297 14.82 9.86 -25.35
N ASN A 298 15.43 9.17 -24.38
CA ASN A 298 16.25 7.99 -24.61
C ASN A 298 15.44 6.83 -25.22
N ALA A 299 14.19 6.63 -24.79
CA ALA A 299 13.34 5.55 -25.31
C ALA A 299 13.04 5.77 -26.80
N ARG A 300 12.65 7.00 -27.16
CA ARG A 300 12.40 7.39 -28.57
C ARG A 300 13.67 7.34 -29.40
N HIS A 301 14.78 7.81 -28.85
CA HIS A 301 16.05 7.84 -29.56
C HIS A 301 16.52 6.42 -29.88
N LEU A 302 16.56 5.52 -28.88
CA LEU A 302 16.95 4.13 -29.12
C LEU A 302 15.98 3.42 -30.07
N ALA A 303 14.67 3.63 -29.93
CA ALA A 303 13.67 3.09 -30.85
C ALA A 303 13.89 3.58 -32.30
N GLY A 304 14.15 4.87 -32.49
CA GLY A 304 14.43 5.46 -33.80
C GLY A 304 15.68 4.87 -34.44
N LEU A 305 16.78 4.78 -33.69
CA LEU A 305 18.04 4.22 -34.16
C LEU A 305 17.90 2.77 -34.62
N LEU A 306 17.12 1.95 -33.90
CA LEU A 306 16.84 0.57 -34.27
C LEU A 306 15.98 0.50 -35.54
N ASN A 307 14.94 1.35 -35.62
CA ASN A 307 14.06 1.41 -36.77
C ASN A 307 14.79 1.84 -38.07
N GLU A 308 15.67 2.83 -37.98
CA GLU A 308 16.53 3.28 -39.09
C GLU A 308 17.48 2.18 -39.59
N ARG A 309 17.87 1.25 -38.73
CA ARG A 309 18.71 0.08 -39.05
C ARG A 309 17.93 -1.10 -39.63
N GLY A 310 16.61 -0.95 -39.83
CA GLY A 310 15.74 -2.00 -40.36
C GLY A 310 15.24 -2.99 -39.32
N ILE A 311 15.39 -2.72 -38.02
CA ILE A 311 14.73 -3.49 -36.96
C ILE A 311 13.31 -2.91 -36.79
N PRO A 312 12.24 -3.69 -37.04
CA PRO A 312 10.89 -3.15 -36.97
C PRO A 312 10.48 -2.84 -35.53
N VAL A 313 10.19 -1.56 -35.27
CA VAL A 313 9.68 -1.07 -33.99
C VAL A 313 8.22 -0.67 -34.12
N LEU A 314 7.39 -1.10 -33.17
CA LEU A 314 5.96 -0.80 -33.18
C LEU A 314 5.70 0.72 -33.00
N ALA A 315 4.57 1.18 -33.55
CA ALA A 315 4.08 2.56 -33.46
C ALA A 315 5.06 3.63 -33.97
N ALA A 316 5.89 3.31 -34.98
CA ALA A 316 6.80 4.25 -35.62
C ALA A 316 6.08 5.49 -36.20
N ASP A 317 4.88 5.29 -36.74
CA ASP A 317 3.97 6.33 -37.24
C ASP A 317 3.48 7.31 -36.16
N ARG A 318 3.59 6.92 -34.88
CA ARG A 318 3.19 7.71 -33.70
C ARG A 318 4.39 8.16 -32.85
N GLY A 319 5.61 8.07 -33.38
CA GLY A 319 6.83 8.45 -32.66
C GLY A 319 7.30 7.42 -31.63
N PHE A 320 7.00 6.14 -31.86
CA PHE A 320 7.40 4.94 -31.10
C PHE A 320 6.79 4.81 -29.70
N THR A 321 6.99 5.80 -28.83
CA THR A 321 6.54 5.72 -27.44
C THR A 321 6.38 7.11 -26.80
N GLN A 322 5.51 7.18 -25.80
CA GLN A 322 5.43 8.29 -24.83
C GLN A 322 5.80 7.82 -23.42
N ASN A 323 6.39 6.64 -23.25
CA ASN A 323 6.87 6.15 -21.96
C ASN A 323 8.31 5.60 -22.05
N HIS A 324 8.74 4.86 -21.03
CA HIS A 324 10.10 4.34 -20.89
C HIS A 324 10.38 3.07 -21.71
N MET A 325 9.36 2.50 -22.34
CA MET A 325 9.45 1.23 -23.04
C MET A 325 9.01 1.34 -24.50
N PHE A 326 9.53 0.43 -25.32
CA PHE A 326 9.16 0.25 -26.71
C PHE A 326 9.26 -1.22 -27.09
N PHE A 327 8.72 -1.58 -28.25
CA PHE A 327 8.57 -2.97 -28.67
C PHE A 327 9.15 -3.19 -30.06
N ILE A 328 10.05 -4.16 -30.18
CA ILE A 328 10.51 -4.69 -31.47
C ILE A 328 9.54 -5.80 -31.88
N ASP A 329 9.00 -5.71 -33.09
CA ASP A 329 8.24 -6.80 -33.71
C ASP A 329 9.20 -7.90 -34.16
N THR A 330 9.09 -9.09 -33.56
CA THR A 330 10.02 -10.19 -33.87
C THR A 330 9.59 -11.02 -35.05
N ARG A 331 8.33 -10.92 -35.51
CA ARG A 331 7.79 -11.76 -36.59
C ARG A 331 8.67 -11.78 -37.86
N PRO A 332 9.23 -10.65 -38.35
CA PRO A 332 10.13 -10.67 -39.50
C PRO A 332 11.59 -11.05 -39.16
N LEU A 333 11.94 -11.14 -37.88
CA LEU A 333 13.31 -11.40 -37.40
C LEU A 333 13.54 -12.86 -36.98
N GLY A 334 12.50 -13.52 -36.47
CA GLY A 334 12.55 -14.89 -35.94
C GLY A 334 11.74 -15.07 -34.66
N ALA A 335 11.94 -16.20 -33.99
CA ALA A 335 11.22 -16.52 -32.76
C ALA A 335 11.67 -15.63 -31.60
N GLY A 336 10.74 -14.88 -30.97
CA GLY A 336 11.04 -13.99 -29.85
C GLY A 336 11.85 -14.64 -28.70
N PRO A 337 11.56 -15.89 -28.28
CA PRO A 337 12.37 -16.56 -27.24
C PRO A 337 13.83 -16.77 -27.65
N MET A 338 14.09 -17.11 -28.91
CA MET A 338 15.45 -17.31 -29.41
C MET A 338 16.21 -15.99 -29.49
N LEU A 339 15.54 -14.92 -29.95
CA LEU A 339 16.15 -13.59 -30.04
C LEU A 339 16.44 -13.01 -28.64
N ALA A 340 15.51 -13.17 -27.69
CA ALA A 340 15.73 -12.78 -26.30
C ALA A 340 16.90 -13.54 -25.67
N LYS A 341 17.00 -14.85 -25.90
CA LYS A 341 18.15 -15.65 -25.46
C LYS A 341 19.45 -15.18 -26.11
N LYS A 342 19.45 -14.90 -27.42
CA LYS A 342 20.62 -14.42 -28.15
C LYS A 342 21.14 -13.09 -27.59
N LEU A 343 20.23 -12.17 -27.23
CA LEU A 343 20.57 -10.91 -26.56
C LEU A 343 21.13 -11.16 -25.15
N LEU A 344 20.50 -12.06 -24.38
CA LEU A 344 20.98 -12.41 -23.03
C LEU A 344 22.37 -13.04 -23.05
N ASP A 345 22.64 -13.95 -24.00
CA ASP A 345 23.96 -14.55 -24.22
C ASP A 345 25.02 -13.50 -24.62
N ALA A 346 24.57 -12.33 -25.10
CA ALA A 346 25.39 -11.16 -25.39
C ALA A 346 25.44 -10.14 -24.23
N ASN A 347 25.02 -10.52 -23.02
CA ASN A 347 24.88 -9.65 -21.84
C ASN A 347 23.90 -8.48 -22.00
N ILE A 348 22.89 -8.60 -22.88
CA ILE A 348 21.83 -7.60 -23.06
C ILE A 348 20.51 -8.19 -22.58
N SER A 349 20.04 -7.75 -21.42
CA SER A 349 18.80 -8.26 -20.82
C SER A 349 17.59 -7.47 -21.33
N VAL A 350 16.65 -8.17 -21.96
CA VAL A 350 15.35 -7.65 -22.43
C VAL A 350 14.24 -8.61 -22.02
N ASN A 351 12.98 -8.17 -22.06
CA ASN A 351 11.87 -9.11 -21.91
C ASN A 351 11.30 -9.50 -23.27
N ARG A 352 10.85 -10.74 -23.41
CA ARG A 352 9.91 -11.11 -24.46
C ARG A 352 8.48 -10.87 -23.97
N SER A 353 7.60 -10.35 -24.82
CA SER A 353 6.17 -10.27 -24.55
C SER A 353 5.35 -10.60 -25.79
N ILE A 354 4.18 -11.20 -25.59
CA ILE A 354 3.14 -11.24 -26.61
C ILE A 354 2.19 -10.09 -26.30
N ALA A 355 2.10 -9.11 -27.20
CA ALA A 355 1.38 -7.87 -26.96
C ALA A 355 0.52 -7.49 -28.18
N PHE A 356 -0.47 -6.62 -27.96
CA PHE A 356 -1.23 -5.93 -29.00
C PHE A 356 -1.74 -6.83 -30.13
N GLU A 357 -2.76 -7.65 -29.84
CA GLU A 357 -3.32 -8.64 -30.78
C GLU A 357 -2.34 -9.74 -31.20
N HIS A 358 -1.62 -10.28 -30.21
CA HIS A 358 -0.77 -11.47 -30.36
C HIS A 358 0.51 -11.27 -31.17
N ILE A 359 1.01 -10.03 -31.30
CA ILE A 359 2.33 -9.76 -31.87
C ILE A 359 3.40 -10.30 -30.91
N ASP A 360 4.31 -11.14 -31.42
CA ASP A 360 5.50 -11.56 -30.69
C ASP A 360 6.51 -10.41 -30.69
N THR A 361 6.91 -9.98 -29.50
CA THR A 361 7.73 -8.78 -29.34
C THR A 361 8.88 -8.99 -28.36
N LEU A 362 9.96 -8.25 -28.58
CA LEU A 362 10.89 -7.90 -27.51
C LEU A 362 10.44 -6.56 -26.93
N ARG A 363 10.24 -6.51 -25.61
CA ARG A 363 9.95 -5.31 -24.84
C ARG A 363 11.23 -4.80 -24.19
N LEU A 364 11.62 -3.59 -24.56
CA LEU A 364 12.81 -2.92 -24.05
C LEU A 364 12.39 -1.75 -23.15
N GLY A 365 13.15 -1.51 -22.08
CA GLY A 365 13.01 -0.36 -21.18
C GLY A 365 14.34 0.37 -21.00
N VAL A 366 14.32 1.70 -20.91
CA VAL A 366 15.54 2.54 -20.84
C VAL A 366 15.76 3.25 -19.49
N GLN A 367 14.90 2.98 -18.52
CA GLN A 367 14.86 3.65 -17.23
C GLN A 367 16.14 3.47 -16.39
N GLU A 368 16.77 2.29 -16.47
CA GLU A 368 18.03 2.03 -15.75
C GLU A 368 19.22 2.69 -16.45
N ILE A 369 19.39 2.50 -17.76
CA ILE A 369 20.49 3.13 -18.51
C ILE A 369 20.42 4.66 -18.44
N THR A 370 19.19 5.21 -18.38
CA THR A 370 18.98 6.63 -18.15
C THR A 370 19.44 7.03 -16.75
N ARG A 371 19.08 6.25 -15.72
CA ARG A 371 19.56 6.48 -14.35
C ARG A 371 21.08 6.36 -14.24
N ARG A 372 21.72 5.53 -15.08
CA ARG A 372 23.19 5.42 -15.19
C ARG A 372 23.84 6.54 -16.01
N GLY A 373 23.05 7.43 -16.61
CA GLY A 373 23.53 8.60 -17.35
C GLY A 373 24.09 8.29 -18.74
N TYR A 374 23.58 7.24 -19.40
CA TYR A 374 23.97 6.90 -20.77
C TYR A 374 23.57 8.03 -21.72
N SER A 375 24.50 8.42 -22.59
CA SER A 375 24.39 9.50 -23.57
C SER A 375 23.81 9.01 -24.90
N GLY A 376 23.49 9.94 -25.82
CA GLY A 376 23.07 9.58 -27.18
C GLY A 376 24.10 8.70 -27.92
N ALA A 377 25.40 8.95 -27.74
CA ALA A 377 26.45 8.12 -28.31
C ALA A 377 26.51 6.71 -27.69
N ASP A 378 26.10 6.57 -26.42
CA ASP A 378 25.96 5.27 -25.78
C ASP A 378 24.78 4.48 -26.38
N LEU A 379 23.66 5.16 -26.66
CA LEU A 379 22.50 4.55 -27.33
C LEU A 379 22.81 4.09 -28.76
N GLU A 380 23.62 4.86 -29.51
CA GLU A 380 24.11 4.48 -30.83
C GLU A 380 24.87 3.15 -30.81
N ARG A 381 25.73 2.98 -29.80
CA ARG A 381 26.50 1.74 -29.63
C ARG A 381 25.60 0.57 -29.25
N ILE A 382 24.61 0.79 -28.38
CA ILE A 382 23.60 -0.21 -28.03
C ILE A 382 22.81 -0.65 -29.26
N ALA A 383 22.36 0.31 -30.09
CA ALA A 383 21.64 0.03 -31.32
C ALA A 383 22.49 -0.80 -32.29
N GLY A 384 23.79 -0.50 -32.42
CA GLY A 384 24.72 -1.28 -33.23
C GLY A 384 24.89 -2.72 -32.78
N TRP A 385 24.97 -2.99 -31.47
CA TRP A 385 25.02 -4.36 -30.96
C TRP A 385 23.73 -5.13 -31.24
N ILE A 386 22.58 -4.50 -31.01
CA ILE A 386 21.28 -5.13 -31.29
C ILE A 386 21.12 -5.41 -32.78
N GLU A 387 21.53 -4.50 -33.67
CA GLU A 387 21.57 -4.73 -35.13
C GLU A 387 22.44 -5.93 -35.49
N HIS A 388 23.68 -5.98 -34.99
CA HIS A 388 24.60 -7.07 -35.27
C HIS A 388 24.04 -8.43 -34.85
N LEU A 389 23.39 -8.49 -33.69
CA LEU A 389 22.81 -9.73 -33.17
C LEU A 389 21.54 -10.14 -33.92
N LEU A 390 20.64 -9.21 -34.22
CA LEU A 390 19.32 -9.51 -34.77
C LEU A 390 19.29 -9.58 -36.31
N LEU A 391 20.16 -8.84 -37.01
CA LEU A 391 20.15 -8.74 -38.48
C LEU A 391 21.41 -9.28 -39.15
N ARG A 392 22.55 -9.33 -38.45
CA ARG A 392 23.86 -9.71 -39.04
C ARG A 392 24.41 -11.04 -38.54
N ASP A 393 23.61 -11.75 -37.76
CA ASP A 393 23.95 -13.03 -37.14
C ASP A 393 25.30 -13.05 -36.40
N ALA A 394 25.65 -11.95 -35.73
CA ALA A 394 26.88 -11.88 -34.95
C ALA A 394 26.88 -12.90 -33.80
N ASN A 395 28.07 -13.43 -33.49
CA ASN A 395 28.27 -14.33 -32.34
C ASN A 395 28.01 -13.56 -31.02
N PRO A 396 27.03 -13.98 -30.20
CA PRO A 396 26.74 -13.37 -28.90
C PRO A 396 27.93 -13.27 -27.96
N GLU A 397 28.81 -14.27 -27.93
CA GLU A 397 29.98 -14.29 -27.03
C GLU A 397 30.99 -13.17 -27.33
N SER A 398 31.11 -12.79 -28.61
CA SER A 398 31.96 -11.67 -28.98
C SER A 398 31.35 -10.35 -28.50
N VAL A 399 30.05 -10.20 -28.66
CA VAL A 399 29.31 -8.99 -28.23
C VAL A 399 29.27 -8.90 -26.70
N ALA A 400 29.14 -10.03 -26.00
CA ALA A 400 29.10 -10.10 -24.53
C ALA A 400 30.31 -9.44 -23.88
N ARG A 401 31.52 -9.64 -24.43
CA ARG A 401 32.77 -9.04 -23.93
C ARG A 401 32.80 -7.53 -24.11
N ASP A 402 32.31 -7.05 -25.26
CA ASP A 402 32.22 -5.62 -25.55
C ASP A 402 31.18 -4.93 -24.64
N VAL A 403 30.03 -5.58 -24.45
CA VAL A 403 28.96 -5.11 -23.57
C VAL A 403 29.42 -5.07 -22.12
N ALA A 404 30.05 -6.14 -21.61
CA ALA A 404 30.57 -6.19 -20.25
C ALA A 404 31.58 -5.06 -19.98
N THR A 405 32.55 -4.88 -20.88
CA THR A 405 33.55 -3.80 -20.78
C THR A 405 32.89 -2.42 -20.76
N PHE A 406 31.84 -2.24 -21.58
CA PHE A 406 31.11 -0.98 -21.67
C PHE A 406 30.27 -0.66 -20.43
N VAL A 407 29.59 -1.67 -19.88
CA VAL A 407 28.69 -1.55 -18.72
C VAL A 407 29.49 -1.35 -17.43
N VAL A 408 30.59 -2.08 -17.23
CA VAL A 408 31.47 -1.92 -16.05
C VAL A 408 32.01 -0.48 -15.94
N GLY A 409 32.25 0.18 -17.07
CA GLY A 409 32.65 1.59 -17.11
C GLY A 409 31.55 2.60 -16.76
N ARG A 410 30.29 2.18 -16.57
CA ARG A 410 29.10 3.05 -16.43
C ARG A 410 28.22 2.66 -15.22
N GLN A 411 28.87 2.45 -14.08
CA GLN A 411 28.19 2.08 -12.83
C GLN A 411 27.69 3.27 -12.00
N ASN A 412 27.96 4.51 -12.43
CA ASN A 412 27.54 5.71 -11.70
C ASN A 412 26.01 5.85 -11.71
N ILE A 413 25.41 6.10 -10.54
CA ILE A 413 23.97 6.33 -10.41
C ILE A 413 23.68 7.83 -10.33
N ARG A 414 22.87 8.34 -11.26
CA ARG A 414 22.37 9.73 -11.28
C ARG A 414 21.00 9.83 -10.64
N TYR A 415 20.52 11.07 -10.48
CA TYR A 415 19.22 11.40 -9.91
C TYR A 415 19.10 10.87 -8.47
N CYS A 416 20.01 11.31 -7.61
CA CYS A 416 20.15 10.88 -6.21
C CYS A 416 19.92 12.05 -5.21
N GLY A 417 19.31 13.15 -5.67
CA GLY A 417 19.17 14.40 -4.93
C GLY A 417 20.48 15.18 -4.76
N LYS A 418 20.36 16.41 -4.25
CA LYS A 418 21.52 17.23 -3.86
C LYS A 418 22.11 16.67 -2.57
N SER A 419 23.38 16.28 -2.66
CA SER A 419 24.18 15.58 -1.66
C SER A 419 23.76 15.83 -0.20
N ALA A 420 23.29 14.78 0.47
CA ALA A 420 23.28 14.74 1.92
C ALA A 420 24.73 14.89 2.41
N GLY A 421 25.08 16.08 2.92
CA GLY A 421 26.40 16.37 3.46
C GLY A 421 26.80 15.38 4.58
N PRO A 422 28.10 15.30 4.94
CA PRO A 422 28.59 14.30 5.87
C PRO A 422 27.83 14.31 7.21
N ARG A 423 27.57 13.09 7.70
CA ARG A 423 26.78 12.75 8.89
C ARG A 423 27.19 13.61 10.09
N ARG A 424 26.33 14.55 10.48
CA ARG A 424 26.55 15.38 11.67
C ARG A 424 26.36 14.53 12.94
N ALA A 425 27.30 14.64 13.88
CA ALA A 425 27.27 13.90 15.15
C ALA A 425 25.97 14.16 15.93
N PRO A 426 25.45 13.15 16.65
CA PRO A 426 24.17 13.25 17.35
C PRO A 426 24.22 14.36 18.41
N ARG A 427 23.32 15.34 18.25
CA ARG A 427 23.09 16.40 19.23
C ARG A 427 22.35 15.84 20.45
N GLY A 428 22.96 16.06 21.62
CA GLY A 428 22.35 16.37 22.93
C GLY A 428 21.20 15.49 23.44
N LYS A 429 21.34 15.01 24.69
CA LYS A 429 20.21 14.42 25.43
C LYS A 429 19.06 15.44 25.54
N PRO A 430 17.81 15.03 25.28
CA PRO A 430 16.66 15.90 25.50
C PRO A 430 16.56 16.25 26.99
N SER A 431 16.24 17.52 27.26
CA SER A 431 15.96 18.01 28.61
C SER A 431 14.76 17.26 29.20
N PRO A 432 14.77 16.98 30.53
CA PRO A 432 13.65 16.32 31.18
C PRO A 432 12.43 17.23 31.12
N ALA A 433 11.36 16.76 30.50
CA ALA A 433 10.06 17.40 30.59
C ALA A 433 9.55 17.28 32.02
N THR A 434 9.14 18.41 32.59
CA THR A 434 8.38 18.55 33.84
C THR A 434 7.19 17.58 33.84
N PRO A 435 6.77 16.96 34.96
CA PRO A 435 5.84 15.83 34.93
C PRO A 435 4.46 16.29 34.47
N ALA A 436 4.23 16.16 33.18
CA ALA A 436 2.93 16.37 32.57
C ALA A 436 2.00 15.23 33.01
N ARG A 437 0.72 15.59 33.08
CA ARG A 437 -0.41 14.67 33.14
C ARG A 437 -0.11 13.33 32.45
N PRO A 438 -0.34 12.17 33.12
CA PRO A 438 0.07 10.89 32.58
C PRO A 438 -0.71 10.56 31.31
N ARG A 439 -0.03 9.89 30.38
CA ARG A 439 -0.61 9.48 29.08
C ARG A 439 -1.65 8.37 29.22
N TRP A 440 -1.43 7.46 30.18
CA TRP A 440 -2.33 6.39 30.57
C TRP A 440 -2.53 6.41 32.09
N VAL A 441 -3.67 5.92 32.55
CA VAL A 441 -3.85 5.61 33.97
C VAL A 441 -3.09 4.35 34.34
N ASN A 442 -2.62 4.26 35.59
CA ASN A 442 -2.20 3.00 36.17
C ASN A 442 -3.41 2.11 36.39
N ILE A 443 -3.21 0.79 36.33
CA ILE A 443 -4.22 -0.19 36.72
C ILE A 443 -3.65 -0.96 37.90
N SER A 444 -4.36 -0.95 39.02
CA SER A 444 -4.08 -1.78 40.18
C SER A 444 -5.12 -2.89 40.21
N LEU A 445 -4.71 -4.12 39.90
CA LEU A 445 -5.58 -5.29 39.94
C LEU A 445 -5.33 -6.07 41.23
N THR A 446 -6.35 -6.18 42.07
CA THR A 446 -6.40 -7.14 43.17
C THR A 446 -7.07 -8.42 42.65
N LYS A 447 -6.38 -9.56 42.75
CA LYS A 447 -6.97 -10.85 42.35
C LYS A 447 -8.15 -11.17 43.26
N ALA A 448 -9.31 -11.40 42.66
CA ALA A 448 -10.52 -11.78 43.35
C ALA A 448 -11.35 -12.72 42.46
N ASP A 449 -12.17 -13.56 43.08
CA ASP A 449 -13.17 -14.34 42.36
C ASP A 449 -14.22 -13.41 41.75
N ASN A 450 -14.75 -13.77 40.58
CA ASN A 450 -15.75 -12.95 39.93
C ASN A 450 -17.04 -12.88 40.76
N ARG A 451 -17.46 -11.65 41.08
CA ARG A 451 -18.69 -11.34 41.83
C ARG A 451 -19.88 -10.95 40.93
N CYS A 452 -19.69 -10.91 39.61
CA CYS A 452 -20.74 -10.54 38.68
C CYS A 452 -21.87 -11.58 38.70
N ALA A 453 -23.07 -11.15 39.07
CA ALA A 453 -24.22 -12.03 39.24
C ALA A 453 -24.69 -12.62 37.89
N PRO A 454 -25.21 -13.86 37.84
CA PRO A 454 -25.59 -14.53 36.60
C PRO A 454 -26.53 -13.73 35.70
N GLU A 455 -27.51 -13.03 36.28
CA GLU A 455 -28.45 -12.17 35.56
C GLU A 455 -27.76 -10.97 34.89
N THR A 456 -26.69 -10.46 35.50
CA THR A 456 -25.88 -9.37 34.93
C THR A 456 -25.04 -9.88 33.77
N VAL A 457 -24.49 -11.10 33.88
CA VAL A 457 -23.78 -11.78 32.79
C VAL A 457 -24.72 -11.99 31.60
N GLU A 458 -25.97 -12.42 31.82
CA GLU A 458 -26.95 -12.63 30.75
C GLU A 458 -27.33 -11.34 30.03
N ALA A 459 -27.55 -10.24 30.77
CA ALA A 459 -27.80 -8.93 30.19
C ALA A 459 -26.63 -8.47 29.31
N VAL A 460 -25.39 -8.67 29.75
CA VAL A 460 -24.21 -8.32 28.95
C VAL A 460 -24.02 -9.26 27.75
N ARG A 461 -24.34 -10.56 27.85
CA ARG A 461 -24.36 -11.47 26.70
C ARG A 461 -25.35 -11.01 25.63
N THR A 462 -26.51 -10.50 26.05
CA THR A 462 -27.50 -9.91 25.14
C THR A 462 -26.92 -8.71 24.39
N LEU A 463 -26.23 -7.80 25.10
CA LEU A 463 -25.52 -6.69 24.47
C LEU A 463 -24.38 -7.16 23.55
N GLY A 464 -23.65 -8.18 23.97
CA GLY A 464 -22.57 -8.80 23.18
C GLY A 464 -23.07 -9.37 21.86
N ALA A 465 -24.20 -10.07 21.88
CA ALA A 465 -24.87 -10.58 20.69
C ALA A 465 -25.38 -9.43 19.79
N ALA A 466 -25.94 -8.38 20.38
CA ALA A 466 -26.36 -7.20 19.62
C ALA A 466 -25.16 -6.45 19.01
N ALA A 467 -24.02 -6.40 19.69
CA ALA A 467 -22.78 -5.82 19.17
C ALA A 467 -22.10 -6.71 18.10
N ALA A 468 -22.43 -8.01 18.05
CA ALA A 468 -21.86 -8.96 17.09
C ALA A 468 -22.38 -8.78 15.67
N VAL A 469 -23.45 -8.00 15.46
CA VAL A 469 -24.00 -7.70 14.13
C VAL A 469 -23.10 -6.76 13.32
N PHE A 470 -22.20 -6.02 13.98
CA PHE A 470 -21.21 -5.18 13.33
C PHE A 470 -20.05 -6.05 12.81
N GLU A 471 -19.59 -5.81 11.57
CA GLU A 471 -18.51 -6.62 10.96
C GLU A 471 -17.20 -6.52 11.74
N HIS A 472 -16.37 -7.56 11.57
CA HIS A 472 -14.98 -7.62 12.06
C HIS A 472 -14.81 -7.75 13.59
N GLN A 473 -15.69 -8.54 14.20
CA GLN A 473 -15.50 -9.12 15.53
C GLN A 473 -14.24 -10.02 15.54
N THR A 474 -13.05 -9.44 15.79
CA THR A 474 -11.81 -10.15 16.18
C THR A 474 -11.68 -10.17 17.71
N ASP A 475 -10.63 -10.77 18.28
CA ASP A 475 -10.34 -10.78 19.74
C ASP A 475 -10.23 -9.38 20.38
N SER A 476 -10.29 -8.31 19.59
CA SER A 476 -10.36 -6.92 20.04
C SER A 476 -11.54 -6.21 19.36
N ALA A 477 -12.76 -6.70 19.55
CA ALA A 477 -13.97 -6.11 18.97
C ALA A 477 -14.53 -4.91 19.74
N GLY A 478 -14.06 -4.68 20.97
CA GLY A 478 -14.60 -3.67 21.86
C GLY A 478 -14.61 -4.09 23.32
N ASN A 479 -15.42 -3.43 24.13
CA ASN A 479 -15.63 -3.76 25.55
C ASN A 479 -17.02 -3.32 26.02
N ILE A 480 -17.54 -4.00 27.04
CA ILE A 480 -18.86 -3.71 27.61
C ILE A 480 -18.70 -3.51 29.11
N SER A 481 -19.40 -2.52 29.67
CA SER A 481 -19.55 -2.37 31.11
C SER A 481 -20.99 -2.26 31.54
N VAL A 482 -21.29 -2.80 32.71
CA VAL A 482 -22.60 -2.76 33.35
C VAL A 482 -22.47 -2.36 34.81
N ARG A 483 -23.42 -1.56 35.30
CA ARG A 483 -23.58 -1.28 36.73
C ARG A 483 -24.73 -2.08 37.31
N THR A 484 -24.47 -2.80 38.41
CA THR A 484 -25.45 -3.63 39.12
C THR A 484 -25.15 -3.62 40.61
N ASN A 485 -26.17 -3.47 41.46
CA ASN A 485 -26.04 -3.48 42.93
C ASN A 485 -24.94 -2.55 43.50
N GLY A 486 -24.71 -1.39 42.87
CA GLY A 486 -23.65 -0.44 43.27
C GLY A 486 -22.24 -0.76 42.75
N HIS A 487 -22.04 -1.92 42.12
CA HIS A 487 -20.78 -2.35 41.53
C HIS A 487 -20.76 -2.11 40.03
N THR A 488 -19.59 -1.77 39.47
CA THR A 488 -19.40 -1.61 38.03
C THR A 488 -18.49 -2.71 37.51
N PHE A 489 -18.98 -3.52 36.58
CA PHE A 489 -18.20 -4.57 35.93
C PHE A 489 -17.91 -4.18 34.49
N VAL A 490 -16.69 -4.43 34.04
CA VAL A 490 -16.27 -4.25 32.65
C VAL A 490 -15.68 -5.56 32.13
N SER A 491 -15.81 -5.82 30.83
CA SER A 491 -15.17 -6.96 30.20
C SER A 491 -13.64 -6.90 30.35
N ALA A 492 -13.05 -8.05 30.64
CA ALA A 492 -11.61 -8.23 30.77
C ALA A 492 -10.90 -8.01 29.43
N SER A 493 -9.61 -7.75 29.51
CA SER A 493 -8.77 -7.57 28.32
C SER A 493 -8.66 -8.89 27.55
N GLY A 494 -8.94 -8.86 26.24
CA GLY A 494 -8.89 -10.04 25.36
C GLY A 494 -10.19 -10.84 25.32
N SER A 495 -11.23 -10.43 26.05
CA SER A 495 -12.54 -11.06 25.97
C SER A 495 -13.26 -10.69 24.67
N TYR A 496 -13.98 -11.65 24.12
CA TYR A 496 -14.68 -11.48 22.86
C TYR A 496 -16.15 -11.20 23.09
N LEU A 497 -16.66 -10.07 22.55
CA LEU A 497 -18.00 -9.57 22.90
C LEU A 497 -19.11 -10.59 22.69
N LYS A 498 -19.02 -11.45 21.66
CA LYS A 498 -20.03 -12.46 21.38
C LYS A 498 -20.01 -13.67 22.34
N ASP A 499 -18.87 -13.93 22.97
CA ASP A 499 -18.61 -15.16 23.75
C ASP A 499 -18.36 -14.88 25.25
N LEU A 500 -18.76 -13.70 25.73
CA LEU A 500 -18.53 -13.25 27.12
C LEU A 500 -19.05 -14.26 28.16
N ALA A 501 -18.16 -14.73 29.03
CA ALA A 501 -18.45 -15.59 30.16
C ALA A 501 -18.31 -14.86 31.49
N SER A 502 -18.71 -15.51 32.59
CA SER A 502 -18.61 -14.91 33.92
C SER A 502 -17.17 -14.52 34.28
N HIS A 503 -16.17 -15.31 33.91
CA HIS A 503 -14.77 -15.01 34.19
C HIS A 503 -14.18 -13.88 33.32
N ASP A 504 -14.94 -13.38 32.34
CA ASP A 504 -14.54 -12.25 31.49
C ASP A 504 -14.87 -10.90 32.11
N PHE A 505 -15.21 -10.82 33.40
CA PHE A 505 -15.56 -9.56 34.05
C PHE A 505 -14.57 -9.16 35.14
N VAL A 506 -14.27 -7.86 35.15
CA VAL A 506 -13.44 -7.21 36.16
C VAL A 506 -14.25 -6.07 36.76
N GLU A 507 -14.24 -5.98 38.08
CA GLU A 507 -14.91 -4.90 38.80
C GLU A 507 -14.03 -3.65 38.82
N LEU A 508 -14.62 -2.49 38.54
CA LEU A 508 -14.02 -1.17 38.69
C LEU A 508 -14.40 -0.63 40.07
N VAL A 509 -13.42 -0.56 40.98
CA VAL A 509 -13.64 -0.21 42.39
C VAL A 509 -13.59 1.30 42.59
N ASP A 510 -12.46 1.92 42.26
CA ASP A 510 -12.29 3.36 42.37
C ASP A 510 -11.19 3.90 41.44
N PHE A 511 -11.08 5.23 41.37
CA PHE A 511 -9.99 5.92 40.71
C PHE A 511 -9.43 7.00 41.63
N ALA A 512 -8.13 6.90 41.95
CA ALA A 512 -7.40 7.89 42.74
C ALA A 512 -5.94 7.94 42.27
N ASP A 513 -5.31 9.13 42.35
CA ASP A 513 -3.89 9.32 42.03
C ASP A 513 -3.47 8.71 40.67
N TRP A 514 -4.29 8.96 39.64
CA TRP A 514 -4.10 8.40 38.29
C TRP A 514 -4.05 6.86 38.22
N THR A 515 -4.64 6.18 39.20
CA THR A 515 -4.69 4.73 39.31
C THR A 515 -6.13 4.27 39.38
N LEU A 516 -6.55 3.43 38.42
CA LEU A 516 -7.83 2.74 38.42
C LEU A 516 -7.67 1.43 39.20
N ARG A 517 -8.32 1.31 40.36
CA ARG A 517 -8.31 0.09 41.17
C ARG A 517 -9.40 -0.86 40.69
N CYS A 518 -9.02 -2.11 40.49
CA CYS A 518 -9.85 -3.14 39.89
C CYS A 518 -9.76 -4.44 40.69
N GLU A 519 -10.83 -5.23 40.68
CA GLU A 519 -10.89 -6.56 41.31
C GLU A 519 -11.38 -7.60 40.29
N GLY A 520 -10.64 -8.71 40.15
CA GLY A 520 -11.04 -9.79 39.23
C GLY A 520 -9.94 -10.81 38.94
N ALA A 521 -10.27 -11.80 38.10
CA ALA A 521 -9.35 -12.88 37.74
C ALA A 521 -8.24 -12.46 36.76
N GLY A 522 -8.55 -11.50 35.88
CA GLY A 522 -7.67 -11.03 34.82
C GLY A 522 -7.59 -9.49 34.76
N PRO A 523 -6.67 -8.95 33.94
CA PRO A 523 -6.57 -7.51 33.75
C PRO A 523 -7.83 -6.96 33.07
N PRO A 524 -8.33 -5.78 33.52
CA PRO A 524 -9.44 -5.12 32.86
C PRO A 524 -9.02 -4.62 31.47
N SER A 525 -9.99 -4.31 30.62
CA SER A 525 -9.71 -3.61 29.35
C SER A 525 -8.85 -2.37 29.57
N ALA A 526 -7.92 -2.08 28.65
CA ALA A 526 -7.14 -0.84 28.67
C ALA A 526 -8.01 0.43 28.57
N GLU A 527 -9.28 0.28 28.16
CA GLU A 527 -10.26 1.36 28.01
C GLU A 527 -11.23 1.45 29.18
N SER A 528 -11.02 0.67 30.23
CA SER A 528 -11.89 0.69 31.42
C SER A 528 -12.00 2.06 32.08
N TYR A 529 -10.96 2.89 31.93
CA TYR A 529 -11.01 4.28 32.40
C TYR A 529 -12.01 5.14 31.61
N MET A 530 -12.21 4.88 30.32
CA MET A 530 -13.28 5.51 29.54
C MET A 530 -14.65 5.14 30.10
N HIS A 531 -14.87 3.85 30.40
CA HIS A 531 -16.12 3.39 31.02
C HIS A 531 -16.35 4.05 32.38
N TYR A 532 -15.32 4.13 33.22
CA TYR A 532 -15.37 4.82 34.52
C TYR A 532 -15.74 6.30 34.37
N LEU A 533 -15.10 7.03 33.45
CA LEU A 533 -15.39 8.45 33.25
C LEU A 533 -16.77 8.71 32.64
N VAL A 534 -17.18 7.92 31.65
CA VAL A 534 -18.54 8.03 31.07
C VAL A 534 -19.57 7.77 32.17
N ARG A 535 -19.39 6.71 32.98
CA ARG A 535 -20.24 6.43 34.14
C ARG A 535 -20.30 7.61 35.11
N THR A 536 -19.16 8.18 35.47
CA THR A 536 -19.10 9.31 36.40
C THR A 536 -19.75 10.58 35.83
N SER A 537 -19.77 10.71 34.50
CA SER A 537 -20.29 11.91 33.81
C SER A 537 -21.80 11.89 33.57
N VAL A 538 -22.37 10.72 33.25
CA VAL A 538 -23.80 10.60 32.86
C VAL A 538 -24.58 9.53 33.65
N ASP A 539 -23.98 8.95 34.69
CA ASP A 539 -24.58 7.92 35.54
C ASP A 539 -25.16 6.70 34.80
N ALA A 540 -24.68 6.43 33.59
CA ALA A 540 -25.28 5.40 32.74
C ALA A 540 -25.33 4.01 33.41
N ARG A 541 -26.12 3.07 32.91
CA ARG A 541 -26.11 1.68 33.42
C ARG A 541 -25.32 0.74 32.54
N TYR A 542 -25.50 0.87 31.22
CA TYR A 542 -24.85 0.06 30.19
C TYR A 542 -23.97 0.96 29.32
N ILE A 543 -22.77 0.49 29.00
CA ILE A 543 -21.88 1.14 28.02
C ILE A 543 -21.31 0.03 27.14
N VAL A 544 -21.44 0.18 25.83
CA VAL A 544 -20.84 -0.69 24.82
C VAL A 544 -19.89 0.16 23.99
N HIS A 545 -18.62 -0.21 23.95
CA HIS A 545 -17.68 0.29 22.96
C HIS A 545 -17.42 -0.80 21.93
N ASN A 546 -17.55 -0.49 20.64
CA ASN A 546 -17.40 -1.42 19.53
C ASN A 546 -16.46 -0.80 18.48
N HIS A 547 -15.43 -1.53 18.02
CA HIS A 547 -14.43 -1.01 17.06
C HIS A 547 -14.88 -0.97 15.60
N TYR A 548 -16.17 -1.12 15.36
CA TYR A 548 -16.73 -0.93 14.04
C TYR A 548 -16.48 0.49 13.53
N ILE A 549 -15.94 0.58 12.31
CA ILE A 549 -15.75 1.84 11.59
C ILE A 549 -16.88 1.95 10.57
N PRO A 550 -17.89 2.82 10.81
CA PRO A 550 -18.98 3.06 9.88
C PRO A 550 -18.48 3.82 8.64
N GLY A 551 -19.19 3.68 7.52
CA GLY A 551 -18.97 4.45 6.30
C GLY A 551 -19.69 5.81 6.33
N ASP A 552 -19.88 6.40 5.15
CA ASP A 552 -20.49 7.72 4.97
C ASP A 552 -21.98 7.74 5.40
N GLU A 553 -22.63 6.58 5.52
CA GLU A 553 -24.02 6.42 5.97
C GLU A 553 -24.29 6.93 7.39
N ILE A 554 -23.25 7.13 8.21
CA ILE A 554 -23.41 7.66 9.57
C ILE A 554 -23.83 9.12 9.60
N ALA A 555 -23.65 9.87 8.51
CA ALA A 555 -24.03 11.28 8.43
C ALA A 555 -25.54 11.50 8.60
N ASP A 556 -26.36 10.49 8.30
CA ASP A 556 -27.83 10.53 8.42
C ASP A 556 -28.34 10.06 9.80
N LEU A 557 -27.43 9.70 10.71
CA LEU A 557 -27.74 9.23 12.05
C LEU A 557 -27.44 10.31 13.09
N ASP A 558 -28.17 10.28 14.21
CA ASP A 558 -27.91 11.16 15.36
C ASP A 558 -26.69 10.65 16.17
N VAL A 559 -25.52 10.67 15.52
CA VAL A 559 -24.25 10.23 16.07
C VAL A 559 -23.30 11.41 16.24
N LEU A 560 -22.80 11.59 17.45
CA LEU A 560 -21.81 12.61 17.74
C LEU A 560 -20.42 12.13 17.33
N VAL A 561 -19.87 12.74 16.28
CA VAL A 561 -18.54 12.40 15.77
C VAL A 561 -17.45 13.20 16.49
N ILE A 562 -16.47 12.51 17.10
CA ILE A 562 -15.30 13.14 17.72
C ILE A 562 -14.01 12.84 16.93
N PRO A 563 -12.99 13.73 16.98
CA PRO A 563 -11.72 13.50 16.29
C PRO A 563 -11.00 12.22 16.78
N PRO A 564 -10.07 11.66 15.98
CA PRO A 564 -9.28 10.49 16.38
C PRO A 564 -8.56 10.71 17.72
N LYS A 565 -8.50 9.66 18.54
CA LYS A 565 -7.86 9.66 19.86
C LYS A 565 -7.05 8.39 20.09
N GLU A 566 -5.98 8.52 20.87
CA GLU A 566 -5.10 7.41 21.24
C GLU A 566 -5.83 6.33 22.04
N TYR A 567 -5.66 5.09 21.61
CA TYR A 567 -6.26 3.90 22.19
C TYR A 567 -5.97 3.72 23.70
N GLY A 568 -7.02 3.64 24.51
CA GLY A 568 -6.94 3.55 25.98
C GLY A 568 -6.17 4.69 26.67
N SER A 569 -6.02 5.87 26.05
CA SER A 569 -5.40 7.05 26.67
C SER A 569 -6.35 7.81 27.59
N VAL A 570 -5.79 8.62 28.48
CA VAL A 570 -6.58 9.58 29.29
C VAL A 570 -7.31 10.58 28.37
N GLN A 571 -6.69 10.98 27.25
CA GLN A 571 -7.30 11.93 26.31
C GLN A 571 -8.53 11.36 25.60
N LEU A 572 -8.53 10.06 25.27
CA LEU A 572 -9.69 9.37 24.71
C LEU A 572 -10.83 9.35 25.74
N ALA A 573 -10.54 8.86 26.94
CA ALA A 573 -11.52 8.71 28.01
C ALA A 573 -12.23 10.04 28.33
N GLU A 574 -11.47 11.12 28.45
CA GLU A 574 -12.04 12.46 28.68
C GLU A 574 -12.84 13.01 27.50
N ALA A 575 -12.39 12.76 26.27
CA ALA A 575 -13.09 13.23 25.08
C ALA A 575 -14.46 12.56 24.93
N VAL A 576 -14.54 11.25 25.21
CA VAL A 576 -15.79 10.49 25.21
C VAL A 576 -16.67 10.91 26.38
N ALA A 577 -16.11 11.05 27.59
CA ALA A 577 -16.86 11.50 28.77
C ALA A 577 -17.46 12.92 28.58
N LYS A 578 -16.73 13.83 27.91
CA LYS A 578 -17.24 15.17 27.55
C LYS A 578 -18.29 15.11 26.43
N ALA A 579 -18.28 14.08 25.59
CA ALA A 579 -19.25 13.86 24.53
C ALA A 579 -20.55 13.20 25.05
N ALA A 580 -20.45 12.32 26.04
CA ALA A 580 -21.57 11.53 26.56
C ALA A 580 -22.82 12.35 26.94
N PRO A 581 -22.73 13.51 27.63
CA PRO A 581 -23.93 14.31 27.95
C PRO A 581 -24.68 14.86 26.74
N ARG A 582 -24.10 14.79 25.54
CA ARG A 582 -24.66 15.37 24.30
C ARG A 582 -25.21 14.33 23.34
N SER A 583 -24.87 13.06 23.50
CA SER A 583 -25.37 11.98 22.65
C SER A 583 -25.17 10.61 23.28
N HIS A 584 -26.13 9.72 23.03
CA HIS A 584 -26.08 8.31 23.40
C HIS A 584 -25.27 7.45 22.42
N ILE A 585 -24.92 8.00 21.26
CA ILE A 585 -24.09 7.34 20.24
C ILE A 585 -22.93 8.26 19.87
N ILE A 586 -21.71 7.83 20.18
CA ILE A 586 -20.49 8.60 19.89
C ILE A 586 -19.64 7.82 18.91
N TYR A 587 -19.30 8.43 17.78
CA TYR A 587 -18.32 7.86 16.85
C TYR A 587 -16.95 8.50 17.09
N ILE A 588 -16.02 7.70 17.62
CA ILE A 588 -14.61 8.06 17.71
C ILE A 588 -14.00 7.76 16.34
N ARG A 589 -13.71 8.81 15.56
CA ARG A 589 -13.19 8.64 14.19
C ARG A 589 -11.99 7.69 14.16
N ARG A 590 -12.06 6.72 13.25
CA ARG A 590 -11.03 5.67 13.01
C ARG A 590 -10.77 4.72 14.18
N HIS A 591 -11.68 4.68 15.14
CA HIS A 591 -11.53 3.88 16.34
C HIS A 591 -12.76 3.01 16.57
N GLY A 592 -13.95 3.60 16.71
CA GLY A 592 -15.15 2.83 17.04
C GLY A 592 -16.34 3.67 17.49
N LEU A 593 -17.43 2.98 17.78
CA LEU A 593 -18.69 3.51 18.30
C LEU A 593 -18.80 3.24 19.80
N VAL A 594 -19.23 4.24 20.57
CA VAL A 594 -19.61 4.11 21.98
C VAL A 594 -21.11 4.35 22.09
N PHE A 595 -21.80 3.36 22.66
CA PHE A 595 -23.22 3.38 22.99
C PHE A 595 -23.38 3.39 24.50
N TRP A 596 -24.31 4.16 25.03
CA TRP A 596 -24.63 4.10 26.46
C TRP A 596 -26.10 4.41 26.75
N SER A 597 -26.64 3.77 27.78
CA SER A 597 -28.04 3.96 28.22
C SER A 597 -28.26 3.49 29.65
N ASP A 598 -29.44 3.78 30.20
CA ASP A 598 -29.85 3.32 31.53
C ASP A 598 -30.58 1.97 31.50
N THR A 599 -31.11 1.60 30.33
CA THR A 599 -31.84 0.34 30.12
C THR A 599 -31.17 -0.53 29.06
N LEU A 600 -31.31 -1.85 29.20
CA LEU A 600 -30.75 -2.83 28.27
C LEU A 600 -31.41 -2.71 26.89
N GLU A 601 -32.73 -2.51 26.89
CA GLU A 601 -33.56 -2.37 25.72
C GLU A 601 -33.15 -1.17 24.88
N GLU A 602 -32.93 -0.02 25.52
CA GLU A 602 -32.48 1.21 24.83
C GLU A 602 -31.09 1.02 24.21
N CYS A 603 -30.13 0.45 24.96
CA CYS A 603 -28.78 0.22 24.43
C CYS A 603 -28.81 -0.67 23.18
N THR A 604 -29.63 -1.72 23.24
CA THR A 604 -29.83 -2.67 22.13
C THR A 604 -30.48 -1.98 20.94
N ALA A 605 -31.49 -1.13 21.18
CA ALA A 605 -32.16 -0.36 20.14
C ALA A 605 -31.22 0.64 19.44
N LEU A 606 -30.35 1.32 20.18
CA LEU A 606 -29.35 2.23 19.62
C LEU A 606 -28.37 1.50 18.68
N MET A 607 -27.89 0.31 19.08
CA MET A 607 -27.04 -0.51 18.20
C MET A 607 -27.79 -0.99 16.96
N ALA A 608 -29.04 -1.45 17.12
CA ALA A 608 -29.88 -1.88 16.00
C ALA A 608 -30.17 -0.75 15.01
N GLN A 609 -30.36 0.48 15.49
CA GLN A 609 -30.55 1.66 14.65
C GLN A 609 -29.34 1.87 13.73
N VAL A 610 -28.11 1.82 14.26
CA VAL A 610 -26.89 1.96 13.45
C VAL A 610 -26.73 0.77 12.50
N ALA A 611 -26.97 -0.46 12.99
CA ALA A 611 -26.83 -1.67 12.17
C ALA A 611 -27.83 -1.74 11.00
N SER A 612 -29.04 -1.20 11.17
CA SER A 612 -30.11 -1.24 10.15
C SER A 612 -29.80 -0.42 8.89
N ARG A 613 -28.89 0.57 8.98
CA ARG A 613 -28.46 1.41 7.85
C ARG A 613 -27.37 0.75 6.98
N ARG A 614 -27.00 -0.51 7.26
CA ARG A 614 -26.05 -1.31 6.46
C ARG A 614 -26.60 -1.79 5.11
N ILE A 615 -27.91 -1.74 4.91
CA ILE A 615 -28.60 -2.19 3.68
C ILE A 615 -28.76 -0.98 2.76
#